data_AF-A0A661DJ39-F1
#
_entry.id   AF-A0A661DJ39-F1
#
_cell.length_a   1.000
_cell.length_b   1.000
_cell.length_c   1.000
_cell.angle_alpha   90.00
_cell.angle_beta   90.00
_cell.angle_gamma   90.00
#
_symmetry.space_group_name_H-M   'P 1'
#
loop_
_entity.id
_entity.type
_entity.pdbx_description
1 polymer ?
#
loop_
_entity_poly.entity_id
_entity_poly.type
_entity_poly.pdbx_seq_one_letter_code
_entity_poly.pdbx_strand_id
1 'polypeptide(L)'
;KHEADGHKPLSETARGLIDYFHAYYQENQVHPTMHKLVLTLGKNQGEHFRDQESYKNFLYELFPHGPVRMLCKLAGLPKPVNEVET
;
A
#
# COMPACT_ATOMS: atom_id res chain seq x y z
N LYS A 1 1.88 -14.07 -22.79
CA LYS A 1 2.62 -13.63 -21.58
C LYS A 1 2.13 -12.21 -21.29
N HIS A 2 1.38 -12.04 -20.21
CA HIS A 2 0.72 -10.82 -19.70
C HIS A 2 0.64 -9.59 -20.64
N GLU A 3 -0.52 -9.45 -21.27
CA GLU A 3 -1.08 -8.22 -21.85
C GLU A 3 -1.20 -7.14 -20.76
N ALA A 4 -0.64 -5.94 -20.97
CA ALA A 4 -1.26 -4.80 -21.62
C ALA A 4 -2.32 -4.11 -20.74
N ASP A 5 -1.86 -3.19 -19.88
CA ASP A 5 -2.63 -2.01 -19.49
C ASP A 5 -1.68 -0.86 -19.14
N GLY A 6 -1.87 0.28 -19.77
CA GLY A 6 -0.96 1.43 -19.81
C GLY A 6 -0.89 2.24 -18.52
N HIS A 7 -0.58 1.63 -17.39
CA HIS A 7 -0.31 2.37 -16.16
C HIS A 7 1.15 2.83 -16.11
N LYS A 8 1.34 4.14 -15.86
CA LYS A 8 2.61 4.82 -15.51
C LYS A 8 3.62 3.88 -14.84
N PRO A 9 4.94 4.02 -15.08
CA PRO A 9 5.96 3.17 -14.49
C PRO A 9 5.66 3.03 -13.00
N LEU A 10 5.22 1.84 -12.57
CA LEU A 10 4.84 1.56 -11.20
C LEU A 10 6.03 1.97 -10.34
N SER A 11 5.93 3.16 -9.73
CA SER A 11 7.03 3.80 -9.04
C SER A 11 7.62 2.82 -8.03
N GLU A 12 8.92 2.86 -7.79
CA GLU A 12 9.59 2.00 -6.78
C GLU A 12 8.82 1.95 -5.45
N THR A 13 8.13 3.05 -5.09
CA THR A 13 7.17 3.12 -4.00
C THR A 13 6.10 2.04 -4.05
N ALA A 14 5.38 1.85 -5.18
CA ALA A 14 4.34 0.84 -5.34
C ALA A 14 4.90 -0.57 -5.14
N ARG A 15 6.11 -0.84 -5.64
CA ARG A 15 6.77 -2.13 -5.47
C ARG A 15 7.18 -2.37 -4.01
N GLY A 16 7.75 -1.36 -3.35
CA GLY A 16 8.07 -1.42 -1.92
C GLY A 16 6.83 -1.59 -1.04
N LEU A 17 5.71 -0.99 -1.42
CA LEU A 17 4.41 -1.17 -0.76
C LEU A 17 3.90 -2.62 -0.90
N ILE A 18 4.00 -3.22 -2.09
CA ILE A 18 3.61 -4.62 -2.32
C ILE A 18 4.47 -5.58 -1.49
N ASP A 19 5.79 -5.36 -1.49
CA ASP A 19 6.75 -6.18 -0.73
C ASP A 19 6.48 -6.10 0.78
N TYR A 20 6.21 -4.88 1.28
CA TYR A 20 5.76 -4.67 2.66
C TYR A 20 4.49 -5.45 3.01
N PHE A 21 3.50 -5.47 2.11
CA PHE A 21 2.27 -6.23 2.35
C PHE A 21 2.53 -7.74 2.41
N HIS A 22 3.43 -8.26 1.57
CA HIS A 22 3.87 -9.66 1.63
C HIS A 22 4.57 -9.97 2.94
N ALA A 23 5.60 -9.22 3.30
CA ALA A 23 6.35 -9.42 4.54
C ALA A 23 5.42 -9.33 5.78
N TYR A 24 4.57 -8.30 5.83
CA TYR A 24 3.64 -8.12 6.93
C TYR A 24 2.64 -9.28 7.06
N TYR A 25 2.10 -9.76 5.94
CA TYR A 25 1.19 -10.90 5.93
C TYR A 25 1.91 -12.20 6.30
N GLN A 26 3.17 -12.40 5.89
CA GLN A 26 3.94 -13.57 6.30
C GLN A 26 4.21 -13.60 7.82
N GLU A 27 4.45 -12.45 8.43
CA GLU A 27 4.71 -12.35 9.87
C GLU A 27 3.44 -12.37 10.73
N ASN A 28 2.36 -11.72 10.27
CA ASN A 28 1.16 -11.48 11.07
C ASN A 28 -0.07 -12.28 10.60
N GLN A 29 -0.02 -12.91 9.43
CA GLN A 29 -1.15 -13.56 8.75
C GLN A 29 -2.39 -12.67 8.57
N VAL A 30 -2.22 -11.35 8.62
CA VAL A 30 -3.27 -10.35 8.46
C VAL A 30 -2.80 -9.20 7.58
N HIS A 31 -3.75 -8.53 6.92
CA HIS A 31 -3.45 -7.39 6.06
C HIS A 31 -3.14 -6.13 6.89
N PRO A 32 -2.11 -5.35 6.52
CA PRO A 32 -1.85 -4.09 7.18
C PRO A 32 -2.92 -3.06 6.81
N THR A 33 -3.34 -2.23 7.77
CA THR A 33 -4.27 -1.13 7.54
C THR A 33 -3.55 0.09 6.98
N MET A 34 -4.30 1.06 6.42
CA MET A 34 -3.73 2.31 5.92
C MET A 34 -2.91 3.03 6.99
N HIS A 35 -3.41 3.07 8.23
CA HIS A 35 -2.70 3.68 9.34
C HIS A 35 -1.36 2.97 9.63
N LYS A 36 -1.35 1.63 9.63
CA LYS A 36 -0.12 0.84 9.84
C LYS A 36 0.89 1.05 8.72
N LEU A 37 0.41 1.06 7.47
CA LEU A 37 1.21 1.33 6.28
C LEU A 37 1.90 2.70 6.40
N VAL A 38 1.13 3.75 6.66
CA VAL A 38 1.66 5.12 6.80
C VAL A 38 2.58 5.24 8.01
N LEU A 39 2.25 4.59 9.12
CA LEU A 39 3.07 4.58 10.33
C LEU A 39 4.42 3.90 10.11
N THR A 40 4.44 2.74 9.46
CA THR A 40 5.66 1.97 9.22
C THR A 40 6.51 2.60 8.12
N LEU A 41 5.90 2.97 6.99
CA LEU A 41 6.64 3.53 5.85
C LEU A 41 6.98 5.01 6.06
N GLY A 42 6.12 5.78 6.71
CA GLY A 42 6.43 7.16 7.12
C GLY A 42 7.60 7.23 8.09
N LYS A 43 7.78 6.21 8.95
CA LYS A 43 9.00 6.08 9.77
C LYS A 43 10.24 5.71 8.96
N ASN A 44 10.12 4.77 8.01
CA ASN A 44 11.26 4.35 7.18
C ASN A 44 11.71 5.40 6.16
N GLN A 45 10.81 6.31 5.75
CA GLN A 45 11.09 7.41 4.81
C GLN A 45 11.51 8.72 5.51
N GLY A 46 11.98 8.63 6.75
CA GLY A 46 12.06 9.70 7.76
C GLY A 46 12.86 10.98 7.46
N GLU A 47 13.26 11.24 6.21
CA GLU A 47 13.77 12.54 5.76
C GLU A 47 13.01 13.15 4.58
N HIS A 48 12.28 12.33 3.80
CA HIS A 48 11.49 12.79 2.64
C HIS A 48 10.07 13.21 3.02
N PHE A 49 9.46 12.54 4.00
CA PHE A 49 8.11 12.86 4.48
C PHE A 49 8.20 13.29 5.95
N ARG A 50 7.94 14.58 6.19
CA ARG A 50 8.00 15.19 7.51
C ARG A 50 6.97 14.60 8.49
N ASP A 51 5.83 14.18 7.93
CA ASP A 51 4.67 13.70 8.68
C ASP A 51 3.94 12.58 7.93
N GLN A 52 3.21 11.78 8.71
CA GLN A 52 2.34 10.71 8.23
C GLN A 52 1.24 11.23 7.30
N GLU A 53 0.70 12.43 7.56
CA GLU A 53 -0.31 13.06 6.70
C GLU A 53 0.23 13.37 5.30
N SER A 54 1.45 13.90 5.21
CA SER A 54 2.09 14.18 3.92
C SER A 54 2.26 12.89 3.09
N TYR A 55 2.66 11.81 3.75
CA TYR A 55 2.77 10.49 3.09
C TYR A 55 1.41 9.91 2.72
N LYS A 56 0.40 10.07 3.58
CA LYS A 56 -0.99 9.68 3.27
C LYS A 56 -1.50 10.42 2.03
N ASN A 57 -1.35 11.74 1.97
CA ASN A 57 -1.79 12.54 0.82
C ASN A 57 -1.08 12.08 -0.46
N PHE A 58 0.25 11.87 -0.40
CA PHE A 58 1.01 11.31 -1.51
C PHE A 58 0.49 9.95 -1.99
N LEU A 59 0.09 9.06 -1.08
CA LEU A 59 -0.51 7.77 -1.45
C LEU A 59 -1.89 7.92 -2.11
N TYR A 60 -2.71 8.87 -1.68
CA TYR A 60 -3.98 9.17 -2.35
C TYR A 60 -3.78 9.81 -3.73
N GLU A 61 -2.72 10.61 -3.92
CA GLU A 61 -2.34 11.14 -5.23
C GLU A 61 -1.86 10.04 -6.19
N LEU A 62 -1.10 9.05 -5.69
CA LEU A 62 -0.68 7.88 -6.47
C LEU A 62 -1.82 6.90 -6.74
N PHE A 63 -2.68 6.67 -5.74
CA PHE A 63 -3.76 5.70 -5.78
C PHE A 63 -5.10 6.36 -5.43
N PRO A 64 -5.72 7.07 -6.40
CA PRO A 64 -6.96 7.82 -6.15
C PRO A 64 -8.14 6.92 -5.76
N HIS A 65 -8.11 5.65 -6.17
CA HIS A 65 -9.15 4.66 -5.84
C HIS A 65 -8.93 3.95 -4.49
N GLY A 66 -7.93 4.37 -3.72
CA GLY A 66 -7.60 3.80 -2.42
C GLY A 66 -6.29 3.01 -2.46
N PRO A 67 -5.23 3.48 -1.80
CA PRO A 67 -3.91 2.84 -1.81
C PRO A 67 -3.97 1.40 -1.29
N VAL A 68 -4.58 1.16 -0.13
CA VAL A 68 -4.68 -0.21 0.44
C VAL A 68 -5.39 -1.17 -0.50
N ARG A 69 -6.51 -0.76 -1.10
CA ARG A 69 -7.30 -1.62 -1.99
C ARG A 69 -6.53 -1.98 -3.25
N MET A 70 -5.84 -1.00 -3.83
CA MET A 70 -5.03 -1.19 -5.03
C MET A 70 -3.80 -2.04 -4.71
N LEU A 71 -3.15 -1.82 -3.57
CA LEU A 71 -2.01 -2.61 -3.09
C LEU A 71 -2.38 -4.06 -2.78
N CYS A 72 -3.51 -4.33 -2.09
CA CYS A 72 -3.98 -5.70 -1.89
C CYS A 72 -4.23 -6.42 -3.22
N LYS A 73 -4.85 -5.72 -4.19
CA LYS A 73 -5.09 -6.25 -5.54
C LYS A 73 -3.77 -6.55 -6.27
N LEU A 74 -2.78 -5.66 -6.17
CA LEU A 74 -1.46 -5.83 -6.79
C LEU A 74 -0.62 -6.90 -6.10
N ALA A 75 -0.72 -7.01 -4.78
CA ALA A 75 -0.02 -7.99 -3.96
C ALA A 75 -0.61 -9.41 -4.08
N GLY A 76 -1.77 -9.56 -4.74
CA GLY A 76 -2.44 -10.85 -4.87
C GLY A 76 -2.99 -11.40 -3.55
N LEU A 77 -3.17 -10.52 -2.57
CA LEU A 77 -3.67 -10.88 -1.24
C LEU A 77 -5.19 -11.11 -1.30
N PRO A 78 -5.72 -12.10 -0.56
CA PRO A 78 -7.15 -12.33 -0.49
C PRO A 78 -7.85 -11.05 0.00
N LYS A 79 -9.01 -10.73 -0.57
CA LYS A 79 -9.78 -9.52 -0.21
C LYS A 79 -9.84 -9.38 1.33
N PRO A 80 -9.57 -8.20 1.90
CA PRO A 80 -9.63 -8.01 3.34
C PRO A 80 -11.05 -8.37 3.82
N VAL A 81 -11.14 -9.35 4.72
CA VAL A 81 -12.41 -9.90 5.23
C VAL A 81 -13.15 -8.87 6.11
N ASN A 82 -12.46 -7.82 6.57
CA ASN A 82 -12.99 -6.84 7.52
C ASN A 82 -13.62 -5.59 6.86
N GLU A 83 -14.10 -5.66 5.62
CA GLU A 83 -15.15 -4.72 5.16
C GLU A 83 -16.49 -5.24 5.70
N VAL A 84 -16.60 -5.37 7.03
CA VAL A 84 -17.90 -5.41 7.68
C VAL A 84 -18.26 -3.95 7.84
N GLU A 85 -19.16 -3.49 6.99
CA GLU A 85 -19.90 -2.25 7.16
C GLU A 85 -20.39 -2.20 8.61
N THR A 86 -19.82 -1.31 9.42
CA THR A 86 -20.35 -0.93 10.74
C THR A 86 -20.61 0.55 10.76
#